data_AF-A0A5B8UV26-F1
#
_entry.id   AF-A0A5B8UV26-F1
#
_cell.length_a   1.000
_cell.length_b   1.000
_cell.length_c   1.000
_cell.angle_alpha   90.00
_cell.angle_beta   90.00
_cell.angle_gamma   90.00
#
_symmetry.space_group_name_H-M   'P 1'
#
loop_
_entity.id
_entity.type
_entity.pdbx_description
1 polymer ?
#
loop_
_entity_poly.entity_id
_entity_poly.type
_entity_poly.pdbx_seq_one_letter_code
_entity_poly.pdbx_strand_id
1 'polypeptide(L)'
;MKPRYLALLLFSLAGLTAGAQQLQLYDNTNYKAIYFKQACDLISKTPNLVLLDVRSPGEYADTSQYVGSRIGRLKGSVNISIDSVEKHFNDLKALKGRPFLVYCSHSQRSRRVSKFLADSGFTNIYSLNGGMTEVNRTPDAAFPCKSSLYTSNLPYKLIPPDDAVAFVKDKTNLVIDVRPAAQFNGTDSAEFNNIGRFKNATNIPHDQLDQQIGKLAKYKERPILVVDLSLTAEVNAAEKLTKAGFKNVSVLYDGIDAFILRFPSASRERKELLTGEPGYKLVGVKETVDLLNNSPNTVVADIRPKDQFENKAEQKFLNLGRIKNAVNLVSQEQLEGYLANKAKTTPVLIYGSFSAGTRGMKGMPVASPSELAKKLAAEGYTHVYLLYNGIYDVVWSAANVDGLQSAKGILTDHEGLY
;
A
#
# COMPACT_ATOMS: atom_id res chain seq x y z
N MET A 1 32.22 11.22 73.35
CA MET A 1 31.11 10.26 73.15
C MET A 1 30.36 10.62 71.87
N LYS A 2 30.31 9.69 70.90
CA LYS A 2 29.66 9.84 69.60
C LYS A 2 28.18 9.42 69.69
N PRO A 3 27.23 10.09 69.03
CA PRO A 3 26.10 9.42 68.42
C PRO A 3 26.47 9.01 66.99
N ARG A 4 26.22 7.75 66.68
CA ARG A 4 26.63 7.03 65.47
C ARG A 4 25.38 6.79 64.59
N TYR A 5 25.51 7.16 63.31
CA TYR A 5 24.81 6.66 62.12
C TYR A 5 23.27 6.64 62.10
N LEU A 6 22.67 7.67 61.48
CA LEU A 6 21.42 7.50 60.75
C LEU A 6 21.79 7.19 59.29
N ALA A 7 21.59 5.94 58.89
CA ALA A 7 21.92 5.44 57.56
C ALA A 7 21.02 6.08 56.49
N LEU A 8 21.64 6.74 55.51
CA LEU A 8 21.03 6.98 54.21
C LEU A 8 20.84 5.60 53.54
N LEU A 9 19.60 5.14 53.43
CA LEU A 9 19.22 4.11 52.49
C LEU A 9 18.65 4.78 51.24
N LEU A 10 19.59 5.07 50.32
CA LEU A 10 19.33 5.11 48.89
C LEU A 10 18.88 3.70 48.47
N PHE A 11 17.60 3.52 48.22
CA PHE A 11 17.15 2.49 47.28
C PHE A 11 16.21 3.14 46.28
N SER A 12 16.73 3.26 45.07
CA SER A 12 16.07 3.60 43.84
C SER A 12 14.75 2.85 43.68
N LEU A 13 13.63 3.55 43.80
CA LEU A 13 12.39 3.18 43.12
C LEU A 13 12.52 3.53 41.63
N ALA A 14 13.43 2.84 40.94
CA ALA A 14 13.44 2.74 39.49
C ALA A 14 12.79 1.39 39.15
N GLY A 15 11.47 1.37 39.20
CA GLY A 15 10.74 0.12 39.05
C GLY A 15 9.27 0.36 38.84
N LEU A 16 8.91 1.27 37.93
CA LEU A 16 7.57 1.41 37.35
C LEU A 16 7.71 2.33 36.12
N THR A 17 7.93 1.70 34.97
CA THR A 17 7.56 2.09 33.58
C THR A 17 8.46 1.38 32.57
N ALA A 18 8.62 0.04 32.67
CA ALA A 18 8.97 -0.78 31.51
C ALA A 18 7.74 -0.95 30.57
N GLY A 19 6.93 0.10 30.45
CA GLY A 19 5.64 0.14 29.80
C GLY A 19 5.37 1.55 29.26
N ALA A 20 6.33 2.09 28.52
CA ALA A 20 6.19 3.31 27.71
C ALA A 20 7.33 3.53 26.69
N GLN A 21 8.35 2.67 26.62
CA GLN A 21 9.49 2.82 25.68
C GLN A 21 9.49 1.80 24.54
N GLN A 22 8.33 1.23 24.21
CA GLN A 22 8.16 0.29 23.09
C GLN A 22 6.98 0.71 22.19
N LEU A 23 6.77 2.01 22.04
CA LEU A 23 5.87 2.58 21.05
C LEU A 23 6.71 3.08 19.87
N GLN A 24 6.69 2.27 18.81
CA GLN A 24 7.02 2.61 17.43
C GLN A 24 8.51 2.81 17.12
N LEU A 25 9.12 1.76 16.55
CA LEU A 25 10.47 1.82 15.94
C LEU A 25 10.65 2.93 14.89
N TYR A 26 9.56 3.57 14.43
CA TYR A 26 9.57 4.65 13.45
C TYR A 26 8.68 5.84 13.78
N ASP A 27 7.95 5.89 14.88
CA ASP A 27 7.20 7.09 15.28
C ASP A 27 8.00 7.76 16.40
N ASN A 28 9.01 8.52 15.99
CA ASN A 28 9.79 9.30 16.93
C ASN A 28 8.91 10.47 17.39
N THR A 29 8.77 10.68 18.71
CA THR A 29 8.11 11.88 19.27
C THR A 29 8.69 13.19 18.75
N ASN A 30 9.89 13.15 18.18
CA ASN A 30 10.65 14.32 17.73
C ASN A 30 10.35 14.75 16.27
N TYR A 31 9.46 14.05 15.55
CA TYR A 31 8.88 14.56 14.30
C TYR A 31 7.36 14.26 14.25
N LYS A 32 6.62 14.97 13.39
CA LYS A 32 5.17 14.77 13.23
C LYS A 32 4.83 14.08 11.92
N ALA A 33 4.24 12.90 12.00
CA ALA A 33 3.62 12.26 10.84
C ALA A 33 2.30 12.99 10.48
N ILE A 34 2.13 13.38 9.21
CA ILE A 34 0.93 14.10 8.74
C ILE A 34 0.39 13.52 7.44
N TYR A 35 -0.93 13.59 7.26
CA TYR A 35 -1.61 13.20 6.01
C TYR A 35 -1.56 14.31 4.98
N PHE A 36 -1.81 13.98 3.71
CA PHE A 36 -1.67 14.95 2.62
C PHE A 36 -2.62 16.16 2.75
N LYS A 37 -3.82 15.98 3.29
CA LYS A 37 -4.72 17.11 3.62
C LYS A 37 -4.06 18.12 4.58
N GLN A 38 -3.39 17.63 5.62
CA GLN A 38 -2.64 18.47 6.56
C GLN A 38 -1.39 19.06 5.90
N ALA A 39 -0.75 18.34 4.97
CA ALA A 39 0.36 18.88 4.19
C ALA A 39 -0.08 20.05 3.29
N CYS A 40 -1.27 20.01 2.68
CA CYS A 40 -1.83 21.16 1.95
C CYS A 40 -1.87 22.43 2.82
N ASP A 41 -2.41 22.31 4.03
CA ASP A 41 -2.47 23.40 5.00
C ASP A 41 -1.07 23.87 5.40
N LEU A 42 -0.16 22.94 5.68
CA LEU A 42 1.20 23.25 6.07
C LEU A 42 1.94 24.03 4.97
N ILE A 43 1.83 23.58 3.72
CA ILE A 43 2.48 24.19 2.55
C ILE A 43 1.96 25.61 2.32
N SER A 44 0.64 25.79 2.35
CA SER A 44 0.02 27.11 2.10
C SER A 44 0.31 28.13 3.21
N LYS A 45 0.40 27.70 4.47
CA LYS A 45 0.56 28.59 5.64
C LYS A 45 2.02 28.83 6.03
N THR A 46 2.98 28.16 5.39
CA THR A 46 4.38 28.15 5.83
C THR A 46 5.31 28.54 4.67
N PRO A 47 5.52 29.84 4.41
CA PRO A 47 6.22 30.34 3.21
C PRO A 47 7.69 29.88 3.09
N ASN A 48 8.32 29.48 4.19
CA ASN A 48 9.71 29.00 4.21
C ASN A 48 9.82 27.48 4.42
N LEU A 49 8.74 26.72 4.23
CA LEU A 49 8.78 25.25 4.34
C LEU A 49 9.75 24.65 3.32
N VAL A 50 10.59 23.73 3.77
CA VAL A 50 11.44 22.91 2.90
C VAL A 50 10.67 21.64 2.54
N LEU A 51 10.33 21.48 1.27
CA LEU A 51 9.79 20.24 0.73
C LEU A 51 10.96 19.33 0.35
N LEU A 52 11.18 18.26 1.10
CA LEU A 52 12.33 17.38 0.91
C LEU A 52 11.88 16.02 0.37
N ASP A 53 12.17 15.77 -0.90
CA ASP A 53 11.99 14.48 -1.54
C ASP A 53 13.22 13.60 -1.32
N VAL A 54 13.08 12.52 -0.55
CA VAL A 54 14.19 11.63 -0.21
C VAL A 54 14.25 10.37 -1.08
N ARG A 55 13.54 10.39 -2.22
CA ARG A 55 13.66 9.34 -3.25
C ARG A 55 14.94 9.50 -4.06
N SER A 56 15.26 8.50 -4.86
CA SER A 56 16.38 8.61 -5.80
C SER A 56 16.16 9.72 -6.83
N PRO A 57 17.22 10.28 -7.43
CA PRO A 57 17.09 11.30 -8.49
C PRO A 57 16.24 10.83 -9.67
N GLY A 58 16.32 9.55 -10.03
CA GLY A 58 15.51 8.97 -11.10
C GLY A 58 14.02 8.92 -10.76
N GLU A 59 13.65 8.57 -9.52
CA GLU A 59 12.26 8.63 -9.08
C GLU A 59 11.74 10.07 -9.06
N TYR A 60 12.54 11.00 -8.54
CA TYR A 60 12.19 12.41 -8.50
C TYR A 60 11.97 12.99 -9.89
N ALA A 61 12.82 12.64 -10.86
CA ALA A 61 12.80 13.15 -12.23
C ALA A 61 11.84 12.43 -13.19
N ASP A 62 11.16 11.38 -12.72
CA ASP A 62 10.40 10.42 -13.55
C ASP A 62 11.27 9.75 -14.64
N THR A 63 12.55 9.48 -14.33
CA THR A 63 13.52 8.82 -15.24
C THR A 63 14.07 7.51 -14.70
N SER A 64 13.62 7.05 -13.52
CA SER A 64 14.05 5.79 -12.90
C SER A 64 13.96 4.61 -13.86
N GLN A 65 14.94 3.71 -13.87
CA GLN A 65 14.85 2.45 -14.60
C GLN A 65 13.68 1.57 -14.12
N TYR A 66 13.30 1.72 -12.84
CA TYR A 66 12.10 1.12 -12.28
C TYR A 66 10.91 2.01 -12.62
N VAL A 67 10.29 1.76 -13.76
CA VAL A 67 9.25 2.63 -14.34
C VAL A 67 8.05 2.83 -13.42
N GLY A 68 7.66 1.81 -12.65
CA GLY A 68 6.59 1.92 -11.65
C GLY A 68 6.92 2.84 -10.48
N SER A 69 8.17 3.29 -10.32
CA SER A 69 8.55 4.28 -9.31
C SER A 69 8.50 5.73 -9.83
N ARG A 70 8.15 5.93 -11.11
CA ARG A 70 7.94 7.25 -11.73
C ARG A 70 6.49 7.67 -11.46
N ILE A 71 6.31 8.49 -10.43
CA ILE A 71 4.98 8.81 -9.87
C ILE A 71 4.79 10.30 -9.63
N GLY A 72 5.58 11.14 -10.31
CA GLY A 72 5.61 12.58 -10.10
C GLY A 72 6.23 12.97 -8.76
N ARG A 73 6.11 14.25 -8.40
CA ARG A 73 6.68 14.88 -7.21
C ARG A 73 5.86 16.09 -6.77
N LEU A 74 6.16 16.61 -5.58
CA LEU A 74 5.62 17.90 -5.15
C LEU A 74 6.40 19.04 -5.82
N LYS A 75 5.70 20.02 -6.38
CA LYS A 75 6.25 21.20 -7.04
C LYS A 75 7.05 22.03 -6.04
N GLY A 76 8.26 22.44 -6.45
CA GLY A 76 9.17 23.22 -5.60
C GLY A 76 9.92 22.39 -4.55
N SER A 77 9.79 21.06 -4.56
CA SER A 77 10.59 20.19 -3.69
C SER A 77 12.05 20.10 -4.11
N VAL A 78 12.93 19.96 -3.13
CA VAL A 78 14.36 19.67 -3.30
C VAL A 78 14.57 18.18 -3.14
N ASN A 79 15.36 17.57 -4.03
CA ASN A 79 15.69 16.16 -3.95
C ASN A 79 17.05 15.94 -3.27
N ILE A 80 17.04 15.25 -2.13
CA ILE A 80 18.24 14.70 -1.49
C ILE A 80 17.90 13.26 -1.13
N SER A 81 18.32 12.32 -1.98
CA SER A 81 18.06 10.89 -1.77
C SER A 81 18.54 10.45 -0.39
N ILE A 82 17.81 9.54 0.26
CA ILE A 82 18.19 8.97 1.55
C ILE A 82 19.67 8.50 1.57
N ASP A 83 20.17 7.91 0.48
CA ASP A 83 21.55 7.43 0.36
C ASP A 83 22.61 8.55 0.32
N SER A 84 22.17 9.80 0.20
CA SER A 84 23.00 11.00 0.10
C SER A 84 22.77 12.00 1.24
N VAL A 85 21.79 11.75 2.12
CA VAL A 85 21.41 12.68 3.20
C VAL A 85 22.59 13.01 4.11
N GLU A 86 23.42 12.03 4.48
CA GLU A 86 24.60 12.26 5.31
C GLU A 86 25.65 13.13 4.60
N LYS A 87 25.85 12.92 3.30
CA LYS A 87 26.80 13.71 2.48
C LYS A 87 26.36 15.17 2.35
N HIS A 88 25.04 15.39 2.28
CA HIS A 88 24.42 16.72 2.21
C HIS A 88 24.03 17.27 3.59
N PHE A 89 24.54 16.70 4.69
CA PHE A 89 24.14 17.12 6.02
C PHE A 89 24.49 18.58 6.32
N ASN A 90 25.62 19.08 5.83
CA ASN A 90 25.99 20.49 6.00
C ASN A 90 25.05 21.44 5.24
N ASP A 91 24.62 21.05 4.04
CA ASP A 91 23.62 21.80 3.25
C ASP A 91 22.29 21.85 3.99
N LEU A 92 21.86 20.71 4.56
CA LEU A 92 20.67 20.63 5.38
C LEU A 92 20.81 21.47 6.66
N LYS A 93 21.98 21.44 7.31
CA LYS A 93 22.25 22.19 8.55
C LYS A 93 22.17 23.70 8.34
N ALA A 94 22.51 24.20 7.16
CA ALA A 94 22.30 25.61 6.80
C ALA A 94 20.81 26.01 6.81
N LEU A 95 19.89 25.04 6.77
CA LEU A 95 18.43 25.23 6.79
C LEU A 95 17.78 24.89 8.14
N LYS A 96 18.56 24.60 9.21
CA LYS A 96 18.09 24.03 10.49
C LYS A 96 16.99 24.81 11.23
N GLY A 97 16.79 26.10 10.94
CA GLY A 97 15.71 26.93 11.49
C GLY A 97 14.41 26.90 10.71
N ARG A 98 14.38 26.25 9.54
CA ARG A 98 13.19 26.16 8.67
C ARG A 98 12.40 24.88 9.00
N PRO A 99 11.07 24.88 8.84
CA PRO A 99 10.29 23.66 8.92
C PRO A 99 10.53 22.78 7.69
N PHE A 100 10.45 21.46 7.87
CA PHE A 100 10.65 20.47 6.81
C PHE A 100 9.41 19.61 6.64
N LEU A 101 8.95 19.44 5.41
CA LEU A 101 8.05 18.34 5.04
C LEU A 101 8.86 17.33 4.21
N VAL A 102 9.18 16.20 4.84
CA VAL A 102 9.95 15.12 4.23
C VAL A 102 9.00 14.08 3.66
N TYR A 103 9.22 13.65 2.43
CA TYR A 103 8.41 12.61 1.81
C TYR A 103 9.24 11.69 0.92
N CYS A 104 8.71 10.50 0.68
CA CYS A 104 9.23 9.55 -0.30
C CYS A 104 8.07 8.89 -1.06
N SER A 105 8.24 7.67 -1.58
CA SER A 105 7.15 6.95 -2.26
C SER A 105 6.06 6.45 -1.28
N HIS A 106 6.46 5.70 -0.23
CA HIS A 106 5.55 4.94 0.65
C HIS A 106 5.76 5.24 2.15
N SER A 107 6.28 6.42 2.49
CA SER A 107 6.59 6.87 3.87
C SER A 107 7.74 6.15 4.60
N GLN A 108 8.26 5.01 4.12
CA GLN A 108 9.36 4.31 4.81
C GLN A 108 10.67 5.13 4.88
N ARG A 109 11.19 5.57 3.72
CA ARG A 109 12.43 6.36 3.66
C ARG A 109 12.28 7.72 4.34
N SER A 110 11.13 8.38 4.18
CA SER A 110 10.91 9.71 4.76
C SER A 110 10.88 9.65 6.28
N ARG A 111 10.30 8.62 6.91
CA ARG A 111 10.34 8.48 8.37
C ARG A 111 11.76 8.28 8.91
N ARG A 112 12.59 7.51 8.21
CA ARG A 112 14.02 7.33 8.56
C ARG A 112 14.78 8.66 8.50
N VAL A 113 14.61 9.42 7.41
CA VAL A 113 15.25 10.74 7.27
C VAL A 113 14.67 11.75 8.27
N SER A 114 13.35 11.77 8.50
CA SER A 114 12.72 12.63 9.51
C SER A 114 13.28 12.34 10.90
N LYS A 115 13.44 11.07 11.27
CA LYS A 115 14.08 10.68 12.53
C LYS A 115 15.53 11.14 12.60
N PHE A 116 16.32 10.88 11.56
CA PHE A 116 17.72 11.31 11.51
C PHE A 116 17.88 12.83 11.69
N LEU A 117 17.05 13.63 11.00
CA LEU A 117 17.06 15.09 11.15
C LEU A 117 16.67 15.50 12.58
N ALA A 118 15.63 14.89 13.14
CA ALA A 118 15.14 15.20 14.48
C ALA A 118 16.21 14.88 15.54
N ASP A 119 16.84 13.71 15.45
CA ASP A 119 17.92 13.29 16.36
C ASP A 119 19.19 14.16 16.18
N SER A 120 19.35 14.79 15.02
CA SER A 120 20.40 15.79 14.73
C SER A 120 20.05 17.21 15.21
N GLY A 121 18.93 17.37 15.91
CA GLY A 121 18.47 18.60 16.54
C GLY A 121 17.75 19.58 15.62
N PHE A 122 17.32 19.15 14.42
CA PHE A 122 16.37 19.93 13.63
C PHE A 122 15.01 19.93 14.33
N THR A 123 14.28 21.04 14.22
CA THR A 123 12.94 21.20 14.81
C THR A 123 11.91 21.38 13.70
N ASN A 124 10.62 21.18 14.01
CA ASN A 124 9.51 21.33 13.05
C ASN A 124 9.63 20.42 11.82
N ILE A 125 9.89 19.13 12.05
CA ILE A 125 9.94 18.12 11.01
C ILE A 125 8.59 17.44 10.89
N TYR A 126 8.08 17.39 9.66
CA TYR A 126 6.88 16.71 9.28
C TYR A 126 7.24 15.59 8.29
N SER A 127 6.66 14.40 8.47
CA SER A 127 6.81 13.30 7.52
C SER A 127 5.48 13.04 6.84
N LEU A 128 5.46 12.99 5.50
CA LEU A 128 4.23 12.72 4.76
C LEU A 128 3.84 11.23 4.87
N ASN A 129 2.72 10.96 5.52
CA ASN A 129 2.09 9.65 5.55
C ASN A 129 1.72 9.21 4.15
N GLY A 130 2.01 7.95 3.82
CA GLY A 130 1.72 7.38 2.50
C GLY A 130 2.57 7.88 1.34
N GLY A 131 3.32 8.98 1.51
CA GLY A 131 4.19 9.55 0.49
C GLY A 131 3.47 9.90 -0.81
N MET A 132 4.18 9.86 -1.94
CA MET A 132 3.61 10.10 -3.26
C MET A 132 2.58 9.03 -3.68
N THR A 133 2.60 7.84 -3.08
CA THR A 133 1.61 6.79 -3.37
C THR A 133 0.21 7.22 -2.97
N GLU A 134 0.02 7.72 -1.74
CA GLU A 134 -1.31 8.21 -1.33
C GLU A 134 -1.71 9.51 -2.04
N VAL A 135 -0.74 10.34 -2.42
CA VAL A 135 -1.01 11.50 -3.29
C VAL A 135 -1.61 11.04 -4.62
N ASN A 136 -1.07 9.99 -5.24
CA ASN A 136 -1.57 9.47 -6.52
C ASN A 136 -2.86 8.64 -6.37
N ARG A 137 -3.04 7.88 -5.27
CA ARG A 137 -4.26 7.08 -4.99
C ARG A 137 -5.49 7.89 -4.63
N THR A 138 -5.31 9.14 -4.24
CA THR A 138 -6.45 9.97 -3.78
C THR A 138 -6.87 10.96 -4.88
N PRO A 139 -8.17 11.09 -5.18
CA PRO A 139 -8.66 12.02 -6.19
C PRO A 139 -8.46 13.49 -5.78
N ASP A 140 -8.34 14.37 -6.78
CA ASP A 140 -8.20 15.83 -6.57
C ASP A 140 -9.36 16.41 -5.75
N ALA A 141 -10.56 15.84 -5.89
CA ALA A 141 -11.75 16.25 -5.12
C ALA A 141 -11.56 16.07 -3.60
N ALA A 142 -10.78 15.06 -3.17
CA ALA A 142 -10.48 14.85 -1.76
C ALA A 142 -9.32 15.77 -1.28
N PHE A 143 -8.47 16.25 -2.21
CA PHE A 143 -7.35 17.13 -1.93
C PHE A 143 -7.28 18.31 -2.91
N PRO A 144 -8.08 19.39 -2.73
CA PRO A 144 -8.13 20.50 -3.69
C PRO A 144 -6.79 21.19 -3.98
N CYS A 145 -5.80 21.06 -3.09
CA CYS A 145 -4.46 21.60 -3.29
C CYS A 145 -3.58 20.75 -4.24
N LYS A 146 -3.98 19.50 -4.53
CA LYS A 146 -3.15 18.54 -5.27
C LYS A 146 -2.80 19.07 -6.66
N SER A 147 -3.76 19.65 -7.37
CA SER A 147 -3.57 20.18 -8.73
C SER A 147 -2.54 21.30 -8.82
N SER A 148 -2.35 22.10 -7.76
CA SER A 148 -1.33 23.16 -7.73
C SER A 148 0.03 22.69 -7.22
N LEU A 149 0.05 21.60 -6.44
CA LEU A 149 1.25 21.07 -5.79
C LEU A 149 1.86 19.87 -6.49
N TYR A 150 1.10 19.09 -7.27
CA TYR A 150 1.62 17.93 -7.97
C TYR A 150 2.24 18.35 -9.31
N THR A 151 3.38 17.77 -9.65
CA THR A 151 3.98 17.91 -10.98
C THR A 151 4.67 16.62 -11.39
N SER A 152 4.68 16.33 -12.69
CA SER A 152 5.33 15.15 -13.25
C SER A 152 5.88 15.47 -14.63
N ASN A 153 6.93 14.73 -15.04
CA ASN A 153 7.48 14.77 -16.40
C ASN A 153 6.89 13.64 -17.29
N LEU A 154 5.91 12.88 -16.78
CA LEU A 154 5.33 11.75 -17.49
C LEU A 154 4.52 12.21 -18.71
N PRO A 155 4.60 11.46 -19.83
CA PRO A 155 3.85 11.77 -21.05
C PRO A 155 2.40 11.24 -21.04
N TYR A 156 1.92 10.80 -19.87
CA TYR A 156 0.59 10.25 -19.62
C TYR A 156 0.13 10.65 -18.21
N LYS A 157 -1.16 10.49 -17.92
CA LYS A 157 -1.72 10.80 -16.60
C LYS A 157 -1.77 9.55 -15.72
N LEU A 158 -1.44 9.69 -14.45
CA LEU A 158 -1.78 8.69 -13.43
C LEU A 158 -3.17 9.05 -12.87
N ILE A 159 -4.12 8.12 -12.88
CA ILE A 159 -5.45 8.35 -12.29
C ILE A 159 -5.70 7.38 -11.13
N PRO A 160 -6.29 7.85 -10.02
CA PRO A 160 -6.65 6.98 -8.89
C PRO A 160 -7.85 6.08 -9.20
N PRO A 161 -8.07 5.02 -8.41
CA PRO A 161 -9.26 4.17 -8.50
C PRO A 161 -10.59 4.92 -8.52
N ASP A 162 -10.73 5.96 -7.70
CA ASP A 162 -11.95 6.77 -7.61
C ASP A 162 -12.28 7.46 -8.94
N ASP A 163 -11.28 8.04 -9.63
CA ASP A 163 -11.48 8.69 -10.93
C ASP A 163 -11.69 7.67 -12.06
N ALA A 164 -11.14 6.46 -11.92
CA ALA A 164 -11.36 5.37 -12.85
C ALA A 164 -12.82 4.90 -12.91
N VAL A 165 -13.61 5.09 -11.83
CA VAL A 165 -15.05 4.76 -11.84
C VAL A 165 -15.78 5.51 -12.94
N ALA A 166 -15.61 6.84 -13.01
CA ALA A 166 -16.23 7.66 -14.04
C ALA A 166 -15.66 7.33 -15.43
N PHE A 167 -14.34 7.12 -15.52
CA PHE A 167 -13.66 6.79 -16.76
C PHE A 167 -14.21 5.51 -17.41
N VAL A 168 -14.34 4.43 -16.63
CA VAL A 168 -14.79 3.10 -17.11
C VAL A 168 -16.30 3.08 -17.39
N LYS A 169 -17.09 3.90 -16.68
CA LYS A 169 -18.54 4.04 -16.93
C LYS A 169 -18.85 4.66 -18.28
N ASP A 170 -18.03 5.60 -18.72
CA ASP A 170 -18.17 6.22 -20.03
C ASP A 170 -17.68 5.26 -21.13
N LYS A 171 -18.64 4.66 -21.84
CA LYS A 171 -18.38 3.68 -22.91
C LYS A 171 -17.72 4.28 -24.15
N THR A 172 -17.58 5.60 -24.23
CA THR A 172 -16.84 6.26 -25.32
C THR A 172 -15.32 6.20 -25.10
N ASN A 173 -14.90 6.03 -23.84
CA ASN A 173 -13.50 5.82 -23.47
C ASN A 173 -13.06 4.38 -23.78
N LEU A 174 -11.75 4.22 -24.01
CA LEU A 174 -11.15 2.92 -24.22
C LEU A 174 -10.41 2.47 -22.96
N VAL A 175 -10.73 1.28 -22.46
CA VAL A 175 -9.98 0.63 -21.37
C VAL A 175 -9.16 -0.51 -21.99
N ILE A 176 -7.83 -0.42 -21.90
CA ILE A 176 -6.91 -1.42 -22.42
C ILE A 176 -6.28 -2.16 -21.23
N ASP A 177 -6.59 -3.44 -21.11
CA ASP A 177 -5.99 -4.31 -20.11
C ASP A 177 -4.77 -5.01 -20.73
N VAL A 178 -3.58 -4.73 -20.21
CA VAL A 178 -2.31 -5.21 -20.77
C VAL A 178 -1.78 -6.47 -20.08
N ARG A 179 -2.57 -7.07 -19.19
CA ARG A 179 -2.24 -8.35 -18.57
C ARG A 179 -2.19 -9.47 -19.61
N PRO A 180 -1.45 -10.55 -19.35
CA PRO A 180 -1.58 -11.79 -20.11
C PRO A 180 -3.04 -12.24 -20.21
N ALA A 181 -3.42 -12.81 -21.35
CA ALA A 181 -4.81 -13.23 -21.61
C ALA A 181 -5.35 -14.21 -20.56
N ALA A 182 -4.49 -15.06 -19.98
CA ALA A 182 -4.87 -15.98 -18.91
C ALA A 182 -5.34 -15.22 -17.65
N GLN A 183 -4.61 -14.19 -17.21
CA GLN A 183 -5.00 -13.35 -16.06
C GLN A 183 -6.28 -12.58 -16.35
N PHE A 184 -6.37 -11.98 -17.55
CA PHE A 184 -7.57 -11.27 -17.97
C PHE A 184 -8.81 -12.16 -17.96
N ASN A 185 -8.68 -13.42 -18.37
CA ASN A 185 -9.76 -14.40 -18.45
C ASN A 185 -10.01 -15.18 -17.14
N GLY A 186 -9.22 -14.95 -16.09
CA GLY A 186 -9.34 -15.72 -14.84
C GLY A 186 -8.95 -17.19 -14.99
N THR A 187 -8.05 -17.49 -15.92
CA THR A 187 -7.54 -18.84 -16.22
C THR A 187 -6.03 -18.96 -16.02
N ASP A 188 -5.41 -18.02 -15.30
CA ASP A 188 -3.99 -18.11 -14.96
C ASP A 188 -3.74 -19.27 -14.01
N SER A 189 -2.63 -19.97 -14.20
CA SER A 189 -2.24 -21.11 -13.35
C SER A 189 -1.94 -20.69 -11.91
N ALA A 190 -1.53 -19.44 -11.70
CA ALA A 190 -1.33 -18.90 -10.38
C ALA A 190 -2.60 -18.17 -9.93
N GLU A 191 -3.33 -18.73 -8.97
CA GLU A 191 -4.66 -18.25 -8.61
C GLU A 191 -4.69 -16.79 -8.15
N PHE A 192 -3.60 -16.28 -7.57
CA PHE A 192 -3.55 -14.87 -7.16
C PHE A 192 -3.66 -13.88 -8.32
N ASN A 193 -3.40 -14.28 -9.58
CA ASN A 193 -3.56 -13.41 -10.74
C ASN A 193 -5.03 -13.33 -11.22
N ASN A 194 -5.90 -14.24 -10.77
CA ASN A 194 -7.28 -14.39 -11.24
C ASN A 194 -8.23 -13.47 -10.46
N ILE A 195 -8.05 -12.15 -10.57
CA ILE A 195 -8.78 -11.17 -9.76
C ILE A 195 -9.98 -10.51 -10.47
N GLY A 196 -10.30 -10.95 -11.68
CA GLY A 196 -11.31 -10.32 -12.53
C GLY A 196 -10.77 -9.17 -13.37
N ARG A 197 -11.69 -8.46 -14.04
CA ARG A 197 -11.43 -7.43 -15.04
C ARG A 197 -12.56 -6.41 -15.13
N PHE A 198 -12.30 -5.24 -15.71
CA PHE A 198 -13.37 -4.33 -16.11
C PHE A 198 -14.20 -4.91 -17.26
N LYS A 199 -15.54 -4.82 -17.17
CA LYS A 199 -16.49 -5.44 -18.12
C LYS A 199 -16.28 -5.06 -19.58
N ASN A 200 -15.87 -3.82 -19.86
CA ASN A 200 -15.71 -3.29 -21.21
C ASN A 200 -14.23 -3.15 -21.63
N ALA A 201 -13.31 -3.75 -20.87
CA ALA A 201 -11.90 -3.69 -21.21
C ALA A 201 -11.57 -4.53 -22.45
N THR A 202 -10.69 -3.98 -23.29
CA THR A 202 -10.07 -4.71 -24.39
C THR A 202 -8.73 -5.25 -23.92
N ASN A 203 -8.54 -6.58 -23.96
CA ASN A 203 -7.25 -7.17 -23.60
C ASN A 203 -6.26 -7.07 -24.76
N ILE A 204 -5.13 -6.41 -24.51
CA ILE A 204 -3.99 -6.34 -25.43
C ILE A 204 -2.75 -6.61 -24.58
N PRO A 205 -2.35 -7.88 -24.42
CA PRO A 205 -1.19 -8.25 -23.62
C PRO A 205 0.05 -7.41 -23.96
N HIS A 206 0.82 -7.02 -22.95
CA HIS A 206 1.95 -6.09 -23.09
C HIS A 206 2.99 -6.53 -24.15
N ASP A 207 3.21 -7.84 -24.28
CA ASP A 207 4.11 -8.50 -25.23
C ASP A 207 3.58 -8.46 -26.68
N GLN A 208 2.28 -8.24 -26.85
CA GLN A 208 1.61 -8.12 -28.15
C GLN A 208 1.35 -6.66 -28.54
N LEU A 209 1.52 -5.70 -27.63
CA LEU A 209 1.13 -4.31 -27.85
C LEU A 209 1.82 -3.71 -29.09
N ASP A 210 3.11 -3.96 -29.30
CA ASP A 210 3.86 -3.39 -30.43
C ASP A 210 3.29 -3.84 -31.79
N GLN A 211 2.79 -5.07 -31.86
CA GLN A 211 2.18 -5.64 -33.08
C GLN A 211 0.74 -5.15 -33.28
N GLN A 212 0.06 -4.79 -32.19
CA GLN A 212 -1.37 -4.42 -32.23
C GLN A 212 -1.61 -2.91 -32.20
N ILE A 213 -0.62 -2.09 -31.84
CA ILE A 213 -0.78 -0.64 -31.68
C ILE A 213 -1.27 0.06 -32.95
N GLY A 214 -0.89 -0.43 -34.14
CA GLY A 214 -1.38 0.08 -35.42
C GLY A 214 -2.89 -0.08 -35.60
N LYS A 215 -3.48 -1.16 -35.05
CA LYS A 215 -4.93 -1.41 -35.07
C LYS A 215 -5.72 -0.40 -34.24
N LEU A 216 -5.04 0.25 -33.29
CA LEU A 216 -5.61 1.27 -32.41
C LEU A 216 -5.54 2.69 -33.01
N ALA A 217 -4.91 2.89 -34.17
CA ALA A 217 -4.63 4.22 -34.73
C ALA A 217 -5.88 5.12 -34.89
N LYS A 218 -7.06 4.53 -35.11
CA LYS A 218 -8.35 5.24 -35.18
C LYS A 218 -8.81 5.85 -33.84
N TYR A 219 -8.12 5.55 -32.74
CA TYR A 219 -8.45 6.00 -31.39
C TYR A 219 -7.46 7.04 -30.83
N LYS A 220 -6.60 7.64 -31.66
CA LYS A 220 -5.56 8.60 -31.21
C LYS A 220 -6.07 9.77 -30.37
N GLU A 221 -7.29 10.22 -30.64
CA GLU A 221 -7.94 11.32 -29.91
C GLU A 221 -8.80 10.84 -28.73
N ARG A 222 -9.14 9.55 -28.66
CA ARG A 222 -10.01 9.03 -27.60
C ARG A 222 -9.25 8.94 -26.27
N PRO A 223 -9.91 9.18 -25.12
CA PRO A 223 -9.33 8.85 -23.83
C PRO A 223 -9.07 7.35 -23.71
N ILE A 224 -7.85 7.00 -23.28
CA ILE A 224 -7.41 5.63 -23.06
C ILE A 224 -6.98 5.47 -21.59
N LEU A 225 -7.51 4.45 -20.92
CA LEU A 225 -7.01 3.99 -19.63
C LEU A 225 -6.30 2.66 -19.82
N VAL A 226 -5.02 2.62 -19.46
CA VAL A 226 -4.21 1.40 -19.45
C VAL A 226 -4.26 0.78 -18.05
N VAL A 227 -4.44 -0.54 -18.00
CA VAL A 227 -4.62 -1.31 -16.77
C VAL A 227 -3.76 -2.57 -16.80
N ASP A 228 -3.04 -2.84 -15.72
CA ASP A 228 -2.32 -4.07 -15.40
C ASP A 228 -2.67 -4.55 -13.97
N LEU A 229 -2.05 -5.65 -13.51
CA LEU A 229 -1.93 -5.97 -12.08
C LEU A 229 -0.89 -5.11 -11.37
N SER A 230 0.11 -4.59 -12.09
CA SER A 230 1.25 -3.89 -11.49
C SER A 230 1.67 -2.65 -12.30
N LEU A 231 2.18 -1.62 -11.62
CA LEU A 231 2.62 -0.36 -12.23
C LEU A 231 3.68 -0.47 -13.35
N THR A 232 4.24 -1.64 -13.65
CA THR A 232 5.31 -1.76 -14.65
C THR A 232 4.79 -1.88 -16.08
N ALA A 233 3.91 -2.84 -16.36
CA ALA A 233 3.50 -3.12 -17.74
C ALA A 233 2.58 -2.01 -18.28
N GLU A 234 1.68 -1.49 -17.44
CA GLU A 234 0.76 -0.40 -17.79
C GLU A 234 1.47 0.92 -18.10
N VAL A 235 2.52 1.27 -17.34
CA VAL A 235 3.35 2.45 -17.61
C VAL A 235 4.11 2.30 -18.93
N ASN A 236 4.74 1.14 -19.17
CA ASN A 236 5.45 0.89 -20.42
C ASN A 236 4.51 0.96 -21.63
N ALA A 237 3.31 0.40 -21.49
CA ALA A 237 2.28 0.47 -22.52
C ALA A 237 1.80 1.91 -22.76
N ALA A 238 1.60 2.70 -21.70
CA ALA A 238 1.22 4.10 -21.82
C ALA A 238 2.30 4.93 -22.55
N GLU A 239 3.58 4.73 -22.26
CA GLU A 239 4.66 5.39 -23.01
C GLU A 239 4.64 5.03 -24.49
N LYS A 240 4.45 3.74 -24.83
CA LYS A 240 4.37 3.27 -26.21
C LYS A 240 3.19 3.91 -26.95
N LEU A 241 2.03 3.98 -26.30
CA LEU A 241 0.85 4.67 -26.83
C LEU A 241 1.13 6.17 -27.03
N THR A 242 1.69 6.89 -26.05
CA THR A 242 1.99 8.31 -26.27
C THR A 242 3.01 8.51 -27.39
N LYS A 243 4.06 7.69 -27.47
CA LYS A 243 5.06 7.72 -28.57
C LYS A 243 4.44 7.44 -29.95
N ALA A 244 3.41 6.59 -30.01
CA ALA A 244 2.65 6.33 -31.25
C ALA A 244 1.63 7.43 -31.60
N GLY A 245 1.52 8.48 -30.79
CA GLY A 245 0.74 9.69 -31.06
C GLY A 245 -0.67 9.68 -30.47
N PHE A 246 -0.97 8.80 -29.51
CA PHE A 246 -2.21 8.86 -28.73
C PHE A 246 -2.14 10.03 -27.74
N LYS A 247 -3.17 10.88 -27.74
CA LYS A 247 -3.14 12.18 -27.05
C LYS A 247 -3.59 12.14 -25.60
N ASN A 248 -4.54 11.25 -25.29
CA ASN A 248 -5.25 11.21 -24.02
C ASN A 248 -5.01 9.88 -23.29
N VAL A 249 -3.77 9.59 -22.94
CA VAL A 249 -3.38 8.33 -22.27
C VAL A 249 -3.32 8.52 -20.76
N SER A 250 -4.03 7.64 -20.04
CA SER A 250 -4.03 7.53 -18.59
C SER A 250 -3.63 6.11 -18.18
N VAL A 251 -3.03 5.98 -17.00
CA VAL A 251 -2.71 4.72 -16.33
C VAL A 251 -3.52 4.66 -15.04
N LEU A 252 -4.14 3.51 -14.77
CA LEU A 252 -4.76 3.25 -13.47
C LEU A 252 -3.63 3.09 -12.45
N TYR A 253 -3.49 4.04 -11.53
CA TYR A 253 -2.43 4.01 -10.55
C TYR A 253 -2.58 2.81 -9.59
N ASP A 254 -1.49 2.05 -9.43
CA ASP A 254 -1.42 0.77 -8.73
C ASP A 254 -2.29 -0.34 -9.33
N GLY A 255 -2.73 -0.20 -10.58
CA GLY A 255 -3.42 -1.27 -11.29
C GLY A 255 -4.82 -1.61 -10.77
N ILE A 256 -5.36 -2.71 -11.27
CA ILE A 256 -6.74 -3.13 -10.99
C ILE A 256 -6.96 -3.73 -9.60
N ASP A 257 -5.92 -4.27 -8.96
CA ASP A 257 -6.03 -4.73 -7.57
C ASP A 257 -6.25 -3.54 -6.63
N ALA A 258 -5.57 -2.41 -6.82
CA ALA A 258 -5.86 -1.19 -6.06
C ALA A 258 -7.32 -0.73 -6.21
N PHE A 259 -7.90 -0.85 -7.42
CA PHE A 259 -9.32 -0.60 -7.62
C PHE A 259 -10.20 -1.57 -6.83
N ILE A 260 -9.93 -2.87 -6.92
CA ILE A 260 -10.66 -3.91 -6.21
C ILE A 260 -10.59 -3.71 -4.69
N LEU A 261 -9.42 -3.36 -4.15
CA LEU A 261 -9.22 -3.21 -2.71
C LEU A 261 -9.73 -1.87 -2.16
N ARG A 262 -9.82 -0.84 -3.01
CA ARG A 262 -10.42 0.45 -2.68
C ARG A 262 -11.93 0.35 -2.45
N PHE A 263 -12.62 -0.39 -3.31
CA PHE A 263 -14.07 -0.55 -3.26
C PHE A 263 -14.45 -1.90 -2.62
N PRO A 264 -15.26 -1.95 -1.56
CA PRO A 264 -15.67 -3.23 -0.96
C PRO A 264 -16.33 -4.19 -1.96
N SER A 265 -16.23 -5.50 -1.77
CA SER A 265 -16.76 -6.52 -2.68
C SER A 265 -18.27 -6.39 -2.94
N ALA A 266 -19.02 -5.90 -1.94
CA ALA A 266 -20.45 -5.67 -2.04
C ALA A 266 -20.84 -4.32 -2.69
N SER A 267 -19.87 -3.45 -2.96
CA SER A 267 -20.08 -2.08 -3.48
C SER A 267 -20.75 -2.06 -4.84
N ARG A 268 -21.38 -0.93 -5.15
CA ARG A 268 -22.02 -0.70 -6.45
C ARG A 268 -20.96 -0.66 -7.56
N GLU A 269 -19.84 0.00 -7.31
CA GLU A 269 -18.73 0.18 -8.22
C GLU A 269 -18.18 -1.17 -8.70
N ARG A 270 -17.88 -2.10 -7.78
CA ARG A 270 -17.44 -3.45 -8.16
C ARG A 270 -18.49 -4.20 -8.98
N LYS A 271 -19.73 -4.26 -8.48
CA LYS A 271 -20.83 -4.99 -9.15
C LYS A 271 -21.15 -4.45 -10.54
N GLU A 272 -21.09 -3.13 -10.72
CA GLU A 272 -21.37 -2.48 -12.00
C GLU A 272 -20.23 -2.65 -12.98
N LEU A 273 -18.97 -2.52 -12.55
CA LEU A 273 -17.83 -2.34 -13.44
C LEU A 273 -16.96 -3.59 -13.64
N LEU A 274 -16.98 -4.55 -12.72
CA LEU A 274 -16.12 -5.73 -12.78
C LEU A 274 -16.85 -7.00 -13.18
N THR A 275 -16.10 -7.95 -13.74
CA THR A 275 -16.56 -9.31 -14.06
C THR A 275 -15.39 -10.29 -13.99
N GLY A 276 -15.69 -11.57 -13.83
CA GLY A 276 -14.69 -12.63 -13.72
C GLY A 276 -13.93 -12.63 -12.39
N GLU A 277 -14.48 -12.01 -11.33
CA GLU A 277 -13.95 -12.17 -9.97
C GLU A 277 -14.02 -13.64 -9.53
N PRO A 278 -13.07 -14.10 -8.68
CA PRO A 278 -13.02 -15.48 -8.25
C PRO A 278 -14.21 -15.86 -7.34
N GLY A 279 -14.40 -17.16 -7.09
CA GLY A 279 -15.49 -17.69 -6.25
C GLY A 279 -15.41 -17.34 -4.75
N TYR A 280 -14.44 -16.51 -4.35
CA TYR A 280 -14.24 -16.00 -3.00
C TYR A 280 -14.05 -14.48 -3.06
N LYS A 281 -14.22 -13.80 -1.92
CA LYS A 281 -14.17 -12.34 -1.85
C LYS A 281 -12.75 -11.84 -1.65
N LEU A 282 -12.23 -11.12 -2.63
CA LEU A 282 -11.01 -10.31 -2.47
C LEU A 282 -11.33 -9.08 -1.63
N VAL A 283 -10.68 -8.92 -0.48
CA VAL A 283 -10.93 -7.81 0.44
C VAL A 283 -9.67 -7.00 0.72
N GLY A 284 -9.85 -5.67 0.79
CA GLY A 284 -8.84 -4.74 1.28
C GLY A 284 -9.07 -4.38 2.75
N VAL A 285 -8.20 -3.54 3.30
CA VAL A 285 -8.15 -3.20 4.74
C VAL A 285 -9.50 -2.73 5.29
N LYS A 286 -10.19 -1.81 4.59
CA LYS A 286 -11.47 -1.27 5.04
C LYS A 286 -12.51 -2.38 5.23
N GLU A 287 -12.69 -3.22 4.22
CA GLU A 287 -13.67 -4.31 4.25
C GLU A 287 -13.28 -5.39 5.27
N THR A 288 -11.98 -5.64 5.47
CA THR A 288 -11.50 -6.52 6.54
C THR A 288 -11.88 -5.99 7.92
N VAL A 289 -11.68 -4.70 8.20
CA VAL A 289 -12.09 -4.08 9.48
C VAL A 289 -13.61 -4.19 9.66
N ASP A 290 -14.38 -3.87 8.62
CA ASP A 290 -15.84 -3.97 8.66
C ASP A 290 -16.30 -5.42 8.91
N LEU A 291 -15.68 -6.42 8.28
CA LEU A 291 -15.96 -7.84 8.50
C LEU A 291 -15.73 -8.24 9.96
N LEU A 292 -14.54 -7.94 10.51
CA LEU A 292 -14.16 -8.38 11.85
C LEU A 292 -14.98 -7.68 12.95
N ASN A 293 -15.40 -6.44 12.73
CA ASN A 293 -16.27 -5.72 13.66
C ASN A 293 -17.71 -6.25 13.66
N ASN A 294 -18.21 -6.72 12.50
CA ASN A 294 -19.61 -7.12 12.34
C ASN A 294 -19.83 -8.64 12.35
N SER A 295 -18.77 -9.44 12.38
CA SER A 295 -18.83 -10.90 12.39
C SER A 295 -17.80 -11.48 13.37
N PRO A 296 -18.06 -11.40 14.70
CA PRO A 296 -17.08 -11.79 15.72
C PRO A 296 -16.75 -13.29 15.73
N ASN A 297 -17.57 -14.12 15.07
CA ASN A 297 -17.33 -15.55 14.87
C ASN A 297 -16.50 -15.88 13.61
N THR A 298 -15.96 -14.87 12.93
CA THR A 298 -15.08 -15.07 11.77
C THR A 298 -13.86 -15.89 12.17
N VAL A 299 -13.60 -16.97 11.44
CA VAL A 299 -12.33 -17.69 11.53
C VAL A 299 -11.27 -16.86 10.83
N VAL A 300 -10.27 -16.40 11.58
CA VAL A 300 -9.14 -15.63 11.04
C VAL A 300 -7.95 -16.57 10.89
N ALA A 301 -7.66 -16.98 9.66
CA ALA A 301 -6.59 -17.90 9.32
C ALA A 301 -5.32 -17.13 8.88
N ASP A 302 -4.31 -17.15 9.74
CA ASP A 302 -2.97 -16.66 9.42
C ASP A 302 -2.14 -17.80 8.84
N ILE A 303 -1.89 -17.76 7.53
CA ILE A 303 -1.19 -18.84 6.83
C ILE A 303 0.34 -18.63 6.79
N ARG A 304 0.85 -17.60 7.50
CA ARG A 304 2.28 -17.29 7.52
C ARG A 304 3.08 -18.32 8.30
N PRO A 305 4.37 -18.52 7.99
CA PRO A 305 5.28 -19.29 8.83
C PRO A 305 5.20 -18.90 10.31
N LYS A 306 5.37 -19.89 11.20
CA LYS A 306 5.17 -19.74 12.65
C LYS A 306 6.03 -18.64 13.27
N ASP A 307 7.28 -18.50 12.82
CA ASP A 307 8.18 -17.45 13.27
C ASP A 307 7.63 -16.04 13.00
N GLN A 308 6.95 -15.81 11.88
CA GLN A 308 6.32 -14.52 11.57
C GLN A 308 5.05 -14.29 12.38
N PHE A 309 4.26 -15.34 12.60
CA PHE A 309 3.09 -15.28 13.47
C PHE A 309 3.46 -14.91 14.92
N GLU A 310 4.65 -15.31 15.36
CA GLU A 310 5.19 -15.05 16.69
C GLU A 310 6.13 -13.83 16.75
N ASN A 311 6.34 -13.10 15.65
CA ASN A 311 7.31 -12.01 15.53
C ASN A 311 8.77 -12.38 15.88
N LYS A 312 9.16 -13.61 15.57
CA LYS A 312 10.51 -14.16 15.76
C LYS A 312 11.24 -14.42 14.45
N ALA A 313 10.74 -13.92 13.33
CA ALA A 313 11.43 -14.08 12.06
C ALA A 313 12.77 -13.34 12.08
N GLU A 314 13.81 -13.96 11.54
CA GLU A 314 15.16 -13.38 11.40
C GLU A 314 15.10 -12.05 10.64
N GLN A 315 14.29 -12.02 9.58
CA GLN A 315 14.00 -10.82 8.81
C GLN A 315 12.96 -9.96 9.53
N LYS A 316 13.43 -8.90 10.18
CA LYS A 316 12.59 -8.01 11.01
C LYS A 316 11.34 -7.46 10.31
N PHE A 317 11.41 -7.20 9.01
CA PHE A 317 10.28 -6.67 8.24
C PHE A 317 9.09 -7.65 8.11
N LEU A 318 9.29 -8.93 8.46
CA LEU A 318 8.23 -9.94 8.50
C LEU A 318 7.49 -10.00 9.83
N ASN A 319 8.01 -9.35 10.88
CA ASN A 319 7.46 -9.36 12.23
C ASN A 319 6.31 -8.35 12.39
N LEU A 320 5.30 -8.46 11.54
CA LEU A 320 4.23 -7.47 11.37
C LEU A 320 3.17 -7.47 12.49
N GLY A 321 3.31 -8.31 13.51
CA GLY A 321 2.21 -8.67 14.42
C GLY A 321 1.24 -9.64 13.77
N ARG A 322 0.01 -9.70 14.27
CA ARG A 322 -1.07 -10.54 13.73
C ARG A 322 -2.44 -9.86 13.87
N ILE A 323 -3.43 -10.32 13.10
CA ILE A 323 -4.82 -9.92 13.32
C ILE A 323 -5.31 -10.56 14.63
N LYS A 324 -6.09 -9.84 15.44
CA LYS A 324 -6.66 -10.33 16.69
C LYS A 324 -7.44 -11.63 16.46
N ASN A 325 -7.28 -12.58 17.38
CA ASN A 325 -7.90 -13.90 17.34
C ASN A 325 -7.49 -14.77 16.15
N ALA A 326 -6.45 -14.39 15.39
CA ALA A 326 -5.93 -15.22 14.31
C ALA A 326 -5.38 -16.56 14.84
N VAL A 327 -5.68 -17.63 14.12
CA VAL A 327 -5.12 -18.97 14.33
C VAL A 327 -4.08 -19.21 13.23
N ASN A 328 -2.88 -19.66 13.63
CA ASN A 328 -1.82 -19.96 12.67
C ASN A 328 -2.08 -21.31 11.99
N LEU A 329 -2.55 -21.28 10.74
CA LEU A 329 -2.97 -22.43 9.95
C LEU A 329 -2.16 -22.43 8.64
N VAL A 330 -0.93 -22.95 8.70
CA VAL A 330 0.09 -22.78 7.65
C VAL A 330 -0.04 -23.76 6.48
N SER A 331 -0.96 -24.72 6.59
CA SER A 331 -1.23 -25.71 5.56
C SER A 331 -2.72 -25.88 5.31
N GLN A 332 -3.04 -26.45 4.15
CA GLN A 332 -4.40 -26.81 3.79
C GLN A 332 -5.02 -27.79 4.79
N GLU A 333 -4.28 -28.84 5.17
CA GLU A 333 -4.74 -29.85 6.13
C GLU A 333 -5.10 -29.24 7.49
N GLN A 334 -4.29 -28.30 7.99
CA GLN A 334 -4.58 -27.60 9.24
C GLN A 334 -5.85 -26.75 9.13
N LEU A 335 -6.03 -26.05 8.02
CA LEU A 335 -7.22 -25.24 7.78
C LEU A 335 -8.48 -26.10 7.68
N GLU A 336 -8.45 -27.16 6.87
CA GLU A 336 -9.56 -28.11 6.71
C GLU A 336 -9.91 -28.80 8.03
N GLY A 337 -8.90 -29.27 8.78
CA GLY A 337 -9.10 -29.87 10.10
C GLY A 337 -9.73 -28.90 11.10
N TYR A 338 -9.31 -27.63 11.09
CA TYR A 338 -9.89 -26.59 11.95
C TYR A 338 -11.34 -26.26 11.58
N LEU A 339 -11.68 -26.35 10.29
CA LEU A 339 -13.02 -26.05 9.77
C LEU A 339 -13.96 -27.26 9.71
N ALA A 340 -13.49 -28.49 9.95
CA ALA A 340 -14.23 -29.74 9.73
C ALA A 340 -15.60 -29.79 10.43
N ASN A 341 -15.69 -29.22 11.65
CA ASN A 341 -16.91 -29.19 12.46
C ASN A 341 -17.63 -27.84 12.43
N LYS A 342 -17.29 -26.95 11.50
CA LYS A 342 -17.91 -25.62 11.36
C LYS A 342 -18.86 -25.61 10.17
N ALA A 343 -19.93 -24.82 10.28
CA ALA A 343 -20.88 -24.66 9.18
C ALA A 343 -20.17 -24.06 7.95
N LYS A 344 -20.56 -24.47 6.74
CA LYS A 344 -20.05 -23.89 5.48
C LYS A 344 -20.44 -22.40 5.29
N THR A 345 -21.32 -21.88 6.14
CA THR A 345 -21.67 -20.45 6.25
C THR A 345 -20.79 -19.67 7.22
N THR A 346 -19.92 -20.33 8.00
CA THR A 346 -18.97 -19.65 8.87
C THR A 346 -18.05 -18.74 8.06
N PRO A 347 -17.95 -17.44 8.38
CA PRO A 347 -17.01 -16.55 7.71
C PRO A 347 -15.57 -16.99 7.96
N VAL A 348 -14.77 -17.04 6.89
CA VAL A 348 -13.34 -17.37 6.96
C VAL A 348 -12.56 -16.26 6.28
N LEU A 349 -11.70 -15.58 7.04
CA LEU A 349 -10.73 -14.61 6.52
C LEU A 349 -9.36 -15.29 6.45
N ILE A 350 -8.76 -15.35 5.26
CA ILE A 350 -7.44 -15.92 5.02
C ILE A 350 -6.46 -14.78 4.70
N TYR A 351 -5.25 -14.83 5.27
CA TYR A 351 -4.20 -13.87 4.92
C TYR A 351 -2.78 -14.43 5.05
N GLY A 352 -1.85 -13.85 4.29
CA GLY A 352 -0.40 -14.06 4.39
C GLY A 352 0.34 -12.76 4.76
N SER A 353 1.66 -12.74 4.58
CA SER A 353 2.50 -11.57 4.94
C SER A 353 2.29 -10.39 4.00
N PHE A 354 2.27 -10.67 2.69
CA PHE A 354 2.14 -9.71 1.60
C PHE A 354 1.10 -10.23 0.60
N SER A 355 1.08 -9.65 -0.61
CA SER A 355 0.24 -10.15 -1.69
C SER A 355 0.49 -11.63 -1.97
N ALA A 356 -0.57 -12.33 -2.38
CA ALA A 356 -0.53 -13.77 -2.60
C ALA A 356 0.49 -14.21 -3.68
N GLY A 357 1.08 -13.26 -4.43
CA GLY A 357 2.17 -13.49 -5.37
C GLY A 357 3.57 -13.66 -4.77
N THR A 358 3.79 -13.41 -3.47
CA THR A 358 5.13 -13.54 -2.85
C THR A 358 5.56 -14.98 -2.54
N ARG A 359 4.80 -15.99 -2.96
CA ARG A 359 5.14 -17.41 -2.72
C ARG A 359 6.52 -17.75 -3.29
N GLY A 360 7.32 -18.50 -2.53
CA GLY A 360 8.63 -19.00 -2.99
C GLY A 360 9.82 -18.06 -2.74
N MET A 361 9.61 -16.84 -2.26
CA MET A 361 10.72 -16.07 -1.67
C MET A 361 11.14 -16.70 -0.33
N LYS A 362 12.43 -16.59 0.02
CA LYS A 362 12.93 -17.07 1.33
C LYS A 362 12.10 -16.43 2.45
N GLY A 363 11.53 -17.26 3.31
CA GLY A 363 10.68 -16.80 4.41
C GLY A 363 9.24 -16.50 4.01
N MET A 364 8.76 -16.82 2.81
CA MET A 364 7.34 -16.66 2.48
C MET A 364 6.52 -17.93 2.78
N PRO A 365 5.19 -17.82 2.94
CA PRO A 365 4.33 -18.97 3.16
C PRO A 365 4.52 -20.06 2.09
N VAL A 366 4.49 -21.33 2.54
CA VAL A 366 4.61 -22.49 1.65
C VAL A 366 3.30 -22.71 0.87
N ALA A 367 2.16 -22.49 1.53
CA ALA A 367 0.83 -22.50 0.94
C ALA A 367 0.47 -21.13 0.36
N SER A 368 -0.29 -21.13 -0.75
CA SER A 368 -0.83 -19.89 -1.32
C SER A 368 -2.18 -19.55 -0.68
N PRO A 369 -2.35 -18.34 -0.10
CA PRO A 369 -3.65 -17.91 0.43
C PRO A 369 -4.80 -18.02 -0.57
N SER A 370 -4.53 -17.68 -1.84
CA SER A 370 -5.54 -17.63 -2.91
C SER A 370 -5.98 -19.02 -3.36
N GLU A 371 -5.06 -19.99 -3.42
CA GLU A 371 -5.40 -21.40 -3.70
C GLU A 371 -6.26 -22.00 -2.58
N LEU A 372 -5.93 -21.69 -1.31
CA LEU A 372 -6.75 -22.12 -0.18
C LEU A 372 -8.16 -21.51 -0.24
N ALA A 373 -8.27 -20.21 -0.54
CA ALA A 373 -9.55 -19.54 -0.69
C ALA A 373 -10.40 -20.15 -1.82
N LYS A 374 -9.78 -20.40 -2.99
CA LYS A 374 -10.42 -21.07 -4.14
C LYS A 374 -10.94 -22.45 -3.76
N LYS A 375 -10.13 -23.23 -3.05
CA LYS A 375 -10.51 -24.57 -2.63
C LYS A 375 -11.69 -24.56 -1.67
N LEU A 376 -11.66 -23.73 -0.63
CA LEU A 376 -12.80 -23.62 0.30
C LEU A 376 -14.08 -23.21 -0.43
N ALA A 377 -14.00 -22.26 -1.36
CA ALA A 377 -15.17 -21.89 -2.18
C ALA A 377 -15.69 -23.09 -3.00
N ALA A 378 -14.81 -23.87 -3.61
CA ALA A 378 -15.18 -25.08 -4.36
C ALA A 378 -15.79 -26.18 -3.46
N GLU A 379 -15.42 -26.24 -2.18
CA GLU A 379 -16.00 -27.13 -1.17
C GLU A 379 -17.30 -26.61 -0.54
N GLY A 380 -17.87 -25.53 -1.09
CA GLY A 380 -19.16 -24.97 -0.69
C GLY A 380 -19.11 -24.00 0.48
N TYR A 381 -17.94 -23.54 0.93
CA TYR A 381 -17.88 -22.43 1.87
C TYR A 381 -18.35 -21.15 1.17
N THR A 382 -19.37 -20.49 1.74
CA THR A 382 -20.07 -19.37 1.09
C THR A 382 -19.55 -17.99 1.49
N HIS A 383 -18.73 -17.93 2.55
CA HIS A 383 -18.23 -16.69 3.15
C HIS A 383 -16.70 -16.73 3.29
N VAL A 384 -16.02 -16.97 2.18
CA VAL A 384 -14.55 -16.98 2.11
C VAL A 384 -14.04 -15.60 1.69
N TYR A 385 -13.18 -15.02 2.52
CA TYR A 385 -12.56 -13.71 2.31
C TYR A 385 -11.04 -13.88 2.26
N LEU A 386 -10.41 -13.29 1.25
CA LEU A 386 -8.96 -13.23 1.12
C LEU A 386 -8.52 -11.78 1.31
N LEU A 387 -7.77 -11.50 2.38
CA LEU A 387 -7.04 -10.23 2.51
C LEU A 387 -5.88 -10.25 1.51
N TYR A 388 -6.14 -9.67 0.33
CA TYR A 388 -5.37 -9.94 -0.88
C TYR A 388 -3.89 -9.57 -0.76
N ASN A 389 -3.61 -8.39 -0.17
CA ASN A 389 -2.26 -7.88 0.04
C ASN A 389 -1.63 -8.29 1.39
N GLY A 390 -2.28 -9.19 2.11
CA GLY A 390 -1.79 -9.71 3.39
C GLY A 390 -1.78 -8.69 4.52
N ILE A 391 -1.22 -9.09 5.66
CA ILE A 391 -1.20 -8.26 6.88
C ILE A 391 -0.32 -7.02 6.75
N TYR A 392 0.68 -7.02 5.87
CA TYR A 392 1.48 -5.83 5.60
C TYR A 392 0.60 -4.65 5.19
N ASP A 393 -0.43 -4.88 4.37
CA ASP A 393 -1.32 -3.81 3.91
C ASP A 393 -2.17 -3.22 5.04
N VAL A 394 -2.60 -4.05 6.01
CA VAL A 394 -3.30 -3.60 7.21
C VAL A 394 -2.39 -2.72 8.06
N VAL A 395 -1.17 -3.17 8.32
CA VAL A 395 -0.14 -2.43 9.05
C VAL A 395 0.19 -1.11 8.35
N TRP A 396 0.44 -1.16 7.05
CA TRP A 396 0.80 0.01 6.25
C TRP A 396 -0.34 1.02 6.20
N SER A 397 -1.55 0.57 5.90
CA SER A 397 -2.72 1.43 5.76
C SER A 397 -3.12 2.09 7.09
N ALA A 398 -3.05 1.35 8.21
CA ALA A 398 -3.35 1.90 9.53
C ALA A 398 -2.47 3.11 9.90
N ALA A 399 -1.24 3.16 9.38
CA ALA A 399 -0.28 4.21 9.66
C ALA A 399 -0.22 5.32 8.59
N ASN A 400 -0.66 5.03 7.35
CA ASN A 400 -0.39 5.90 6.20
C ASN A 400 -1.62 6.42 5.47
N VAL A 401 -2.77 5.73 5.56
CA VAL A 401 -3.97 6.08 4.79
C VAL A 401 -4.95 6.84 5.68
N ASP A 402 -5.35 8.03 5.23
CA ASP A 402 -6.32 8.84 5.97
C ASP A 402 -7.69 8.14 5.99
N GLY A 403 -8.30 8.01 7.17
CA GLY A 403 -9.55 7.30 7.38
C GLY A 403 -9.43 5.80 7.67
N LEU A 404 -8.23 5.21 7.63
CA LEU A 404 -8.02 3.77 7.94
C LEU A 404 -7.29 3.51 9.26
N GLN A 405 -7.14 4.51 10.13
CA GLN A 405 -6.40 4.37 11.39
C GLN A 405 -7.04 3.37 12.35
N SER A 406 -8.36 3.14 12.24
CA SER A 406 -9.10 2.14 13.01
C SER A 406 -8.62 0.71 12.75
N ALA A 407 -7.93 0.45 11.64
CA ALA A 407 -7.31 -0.84 11.36
C ALA A 407 -6.24 -1.23 12.40
N LYS A 408 -5.64 -0.27 13.12
CA LYS A 408 -4.79 -0.57 14.29
C LYS A 408 -5.56 -1.36 15.37
N GLY A 409 -6.87 -1.14 15.47
CA GLY A 409 -7.76 -1.81 16.42
C GLY A 409 -7.91 -3.31 16.18
N ILE A 410 -7.65 -3.82 14.97
CA ILE A 410 -7.70 -5.26 14.66
C ILE A 410 -6.35 -5.96 14.77
N LEU A 411 -5.26 -5.24 15.06
CA LEU A 411 -3.91 -5.81 15.19
C LEU A 411 -3.57 -6.11 16.66
N THR A 412 -2.68 -7.09 16.86
CA THR A 412 -2.04 -7.41 18.15
C THR A 412 -0.58 -7.80 17.91
N ASP A 413 0.25 -7.65 18.95
CA ASP A 413 1.70 -7.88 18.90
C ASP A 413 2.39 -7.09 17.76
N HIS A 414 1.92 -5.90 17.41
CA HIS A 414 2.45 -5.11 16.29
C HIS A 414 3.32 -3.95 16.80
N GLU A 415 4.57 -3.85 16.32
CA GLU A 415 5.55 -2.84 16.78
C GLU A 415 5.60 -1.54 15.94
N GLY A 416 4.74 -1.41 14.92
CA GLY A 416 4.77 -0.30 13.95
C GLY A 416 5.24 -0.73 12.55
N LEU A 417 5.31 0.24 11.64
CA LEU A 417 5.91 0.02 10.31
C LEU A 417 7.39 -0.37 10.44
N TYR A 418 7.91 -1.27 9.61
CA TYR A 418 9.36 -1.56 9.52
C TYR A 418 10.03 -0.86 8.32
#